data_AF-A0A6J5Y5V8-F1
#
_entry.id   AF-A0A6J5Y5V8-F1
#
_cell.length_a   1.000
_cell.length_b   1.000
_cell.length_c   1.000
_cell.angle_alpha   90.00
_cell.angle_beta   90.00
_cell.angle_gamma   90.00
#
_symmetry.space_group_name_H-M   'P 1'
#
loop_
_entity.id
_entity.type
_entity.pdbx_description
1 polymer ?
#
loop_
_entity_poly.entity_id
_entity_poly.type
_entity_poly.pdbx_seq_one_letter_code
_entity_poly.pdbx_strand_id
1 'polypeptide(L)'
;MNRGLHWLLDRVGVEHRSSVIISFDLAEENVRELPLPLASIDAKDYIVGAFRDFLCVTHYADGVMHNEYWIMKEYGVRESWTKVRISIPYSVLQHSGFWKKSHDLLVFRDRLVLCNSNGERFRNLSITGLPEVNEVGIYLESLVSPNN
;
A
#
# COMPACT_ATOMS: atom_id res chain seq x y z
N MET A 1 7.53 4.13 -10.66
CA MET A 1 7.38 4.63 -9.27
C MET A 1 7.26 6.16 -9.25
N ASN A 2 6.07 6.68 -8.95
CA ASN A 2 5.90 8.13 -8.70
C ASN A 2 6.58 8.46 -7.37
N ARG A 3 7.51 9.43 -7.39
CA ARG A 3 8.32 9.85 -6.25
C ARG A 3 7.54 10.74 -5.27
N GLY A 4 6.31 10.36 -4.98
CA GLY A 4 5.45 11.07 -4.03
C GLY A 4 5.36 10.32 -2.71
N LEU A 5 5.26 11.07 -1.61
CA LEU A 5 4.76 10.55 -0.34
C LEU A 5 3.25 10.68 -0.31
N HIS A 6 2.56 9.75 0.34
CA HIS A 6 1.10 9.69 0.37
C HIS A 6 0.58 9.44 1.78
N TRP A 7 -0.48 10.14 2.14
CA TRP A 7 -1.17 9.97 3.42
C TRP A 7 -2.68 10.00 3.19
N LEU A 8 -3.41 9.12 3.87
CA LEU A 8 -4.87 9.17 3.96
C LEU A 8 -5.25 9.93 5.22
N LEU A 9 -6.03 11.01 5.07
CA LEU A 9 -6.39 11.90 6.17
C LEU A 9 -7.90 12.16 6.19
N ASP A 10 -8.45 12.28 7.40
CA ASP A 10 -9.80 12.82 7.61
C ASP A 10 -9.79 14.34 7.41
N ARG A 11 -10.80 14.88 6.73
CA ARG A 11 -11.04 16.32 6.68
C ARG A 11 -11.62 16.80 8.00
N VAL A 12 -10.98 17.78 8.61
CA VAL A 12 -11.44 18.40 9.86
C VAL A 12 -12.50 19.47 9.56
N GLY A 13 -13.56 19.53 10.36
CA GLY A 13 -14.56 20.60 10.30
C GLY A 13 -15.69 20.43 9.27
N VAL A 14 -15.86 19.23 8.72
CA VAL A 14 -16.94 18.90 7.78
C VAL A 14 -18.05 18.15 8.53
N GLU A 15 -19.33 18.50 8.31
CA GLU A 15 -20.49 17.86 8.97
C GLU A 15 -20.59 16.34 8.69
N HIS A 16 -19.98 15.88 7.60
CA HIS A 16 -19.86 14.48 7.24
C HIS A 16 -18.39 14.08 7.20
N ARG A 17 -18.06 12.94 7.83
CA ARG A 17 -16.71 12.35 7.74
C ARG A 17 -16.37 12.16 6.27
N SER A 18 -15.36 12.88 5.82
CA SER A 18 -14.84 12.81 4.45
C SER A 18 -13.33 12.70 4.54
N SER A 19 -12.76 11.76 3.78
CA SER A 19 -11.32 11.56 3.73
C SER A 19 -10.73 12.11 2.44
N VAL A 20 -9.41 12.27 2.41
CA VAL A 20 -8.66 12.64 1.22
C VAL A 20 -7.30 11.97 1.26
N ILE A 21 -6.77 11.60 0.08
CA ILE A 21 -5.36 11.23 -0.04
C ILE A 21 -4.58 12.52 -0.33
N ILE A 22 -3.65 12.87 0.55
CA ILE A 22 -2.68 13.92 0.29
C ILE A 22 -1.43 13.29 -0.32
N SER A 23 -0.94 13.88 -1.39
CA SER A 23 0.36 13.54 -1.97
C SER A 23 1.31 14.73 -1.88
N PHE A 24 2.53 14.47 -1.43
CA PHE A 24 3.65 15.40 -1.53
C PHE A 24 4.61 14.90 -2.62
N ASP A 25 4.76 15.66 -3.69
CA ASP A 25 5.68 15.36 -4.79
C ASP A 25 7.10 15.81 -4.40
N LEU A 26 8.04 14.86 -4.32
CA LEU A 26 9.42 15.16 -3.94
C LEU A 26 10.21 15.90 -5.03
N ALA A 27 9.76 15.87 -6.29
CA ALA A 27 10.45 16.54 -7.39
C ALA A 27 10.00 17.99 -7.53
N GLU A 28 8.69 18.22 -7.44
CA GLU A 28 8.09 19.55 -7.60
C GLU A 28 7.87 20.28 -6.27
N GLU A 29 8.20 19.63 -5.16
CA GLU A 29 7.99 20.11 -3.77
C GLU A 29 6.58 20.63 -3.52
N ASN A 30 5.57 20.00 -4.13
CA ASN A 30 4.20 20.45 -4.08
C ASN A 30 3.27 19.43 -3.41
N VAL A 31 2.23 19.97 -2.77
CA VAL A 31 1.16 19.19 -2.16
C VAL A 31 -0.03 19.16 -3.11
N ARG A 32 -0.62 17.99 -3.34
CA ARG A 32 -1.85 17.82 -4.11
C ARG A 32 -2.80 16.86 -3.43
N GLU A 33 -4.10 17.09 -3.61
CA GLU A 33 -5.13 16.15 -3.22
C GLU A 33 -5.34 15.12 -4.34
N LEU A 34 -5.49 13.85 -3.98
CA LEU A 34 -5.81 12.75 -4.89
C LEU A 34 -7.22 12.20 -4.60
N PRO A 35 -7.93 11.75 -5.64
CA PRO A 35 -9.26 11.19 -5.47
C PRO A 35 -9.21 9.82 -4.79
N LEU A 36 -10.22 9.54 -3.96
CA LEU A 36 -10.45 8.24 -3.35
C LEU A 36 -11.18 7.28 -4.32
N PRO A 37 -11.03 5.94 -4.14
CA PRO A 37 -11.77 4.95 -4.93
C PRO A 37 -13.27 4.91 -4.62
N LEU A 38 -13.66 5.34 -3.42
CA LEU A 38 -15.06 5.35 -2.96
C LEU A 38 -15.38 6.71 -2.33
N ALA A 39 -16.64 7.14 -2.44
CA ALA A 39 -17.09 8.42 -1.88
C ALA A 39 -17.07 8.46 -0.35
N SER A 40 -17.23 7.30 0.32
CA SER A 40 -17.24 7.17 1.78
C SER A 40 -16.13 6.22 2.23
N ILE A 41 -14.94 6.77 2.43
CA ILE A 41 -13.83 6.13 3.14
C ILE A 41 -13.59 6.91 4.41
N ASP A 42 -13.51 6.20 5.55
CA ASP A 42 -13.08 6.74 6.85
C ASP A 42 -11.58 6.45 6.98
N ALA A 43 -10.75 7.47 7.22
CA ALA A 43 -9.29 7.29 7.26
C ALA A 43 -8.85 6.34 8.40
N LYS A 44 -9.71 6.04 9.36
CA LYS A 44 -9.43 5.10 10.46
C LYS A 44 -9.48 3.63 10.04
N ASP A 45 -10.27 3.32 9.02
CA ASP A 45 -10.52 1.94 8.58
C ASP A 45 -9.68 1.53 7.37
N TYR A 46 -8.83 2.44 6.86
CA TYR A 46 -8.07 2.25 5.64
C TYR A 46 -6.67 2.84 5.76
N ILE A 47 -5.74 2.28 4.99
CA ILE A 47 -4.39 2.81 4.83
C ILE A 47 -4.05 2.94 3.34
N VAL A 48 -3.21 3.93 3.03
CA VAL A 48 -2.62 4.10 1.70
C VAL A 48 -1.27 3.39 1.65
N GLY A 49 -0.96 2.79 0.52
CA GLY A 49 0.32 2.12 0.30
C GLY A 49 0.68 2.04 -1.18
N ALA A 50 1.71 1.26 -1.48
CA ALA A 50 2.05 0.90 -2.84
C ALA A 50 1.73 -0.57 -3.08
N PHE A 51 1.30 -0.90 -4.30
CA PHE A 51 1.30 -2.27 -4.81
C PHE A 51 1.95 -2.26 -6.19
N ARG A 52 3.15 -2.83 -6.28
CA ARG A 52 4.04 -2.64 -7.44
C ARG A 52 4.25 -1.15 -7.72
N ASP A 53 3.93 -0.69 -8.94
CA ASP A 53 4.01 0.71 -9.35
C ASP A 53 2.72 1.52 -9.09
N PHE A 54 1.69 0.91 -8.50
CA PHE A 54 0.39 1.56 -8.30
C PHE A 54 0.22 2.03 -6.86
N LEU A 55 -0.39 3.21 -6.68
CA LEU A 55 -0.94 3.63 -5.40
C LEU A 55 -2.10 2.70 -5.04
N CYS A 56 -2.14 2.21 -3.80
CA CYS A 56 -3.21 1.34 -3.33
C CYS A 56 -3.88 1.88 -2.06
N VAL A 57 -5.14 1.48 -1.88
CA VAL A 57 -5.90 1.69 -0.63
C VAL A 57 -6.39 0.33 -0.16
N THR A 58 -6.11 0.00 1.09
CA THR A 58 -6.46 -1.28 1.70
C THR A 58 -7.12 -1.04 3.05
N HIS A 59 -7.97 -1.97 3.47
CA HIS A 59 -8.58 -1.92 4.78
C HIS A 59 -7.53 -2.14 5.87
N TYR A 60 -7.69 -1.40 6.96
CA TYR A 60 -6.93 -1.52 8.18
C TYR A 60 -7.93 -1.66 9.32
N ALA A 61 -8.21 -2.90 9.71
CA ALA A 61 -9.06 -3.21 10.84
C ALA A 61 -8.42 -4.34 11.65
N ASP A 62 -8.05 -4.01 12.89
CA ASP A 62 -7.43 -4.97 13.79
C ASP A 62 -8.33 -6.20 13.98
N GLY A 63 -7.75 -7.38 13.73
CA GLY A 63 -8.44 -8.67 13.90
C GLY A 63 -9.38 -9.07 12.75
N VAL A 64 -9.58 -8.24 11.73
CA VAL A 64 -10.37 -8.59 10.55
C VAL A 64 -9.45 -8.93 9.37
N MET A 65 -9.77 -10.03 8.68
CA MET A 65 -9.05 -10.45 7.48
C MET A 65 -9.76 -9.93 6.23
N HIS A 66 -8.99 -9.32 5.34
CA HIS A 66 -9.42 -8.83 4.05
C HIS A 66 -8.66 -9.56 2.95
N ASN A 67 -9.22 -9.59 1.74
CA ASN A 67 -8.57 -10.19 0.57
C ASN A 67 -8.74 -9.33 -0.68
N GLU A 68 -9.23 -8.10 -0.51
CA GLU A 68 -9.48 -7.14 -1.59
C GLU A 68 -8.86 -5.80 -1.24
N TYR A 69 -8.28 -5.12 -2.22
CA TYR A 69 -7.78 -3.76 -2.10
C TYR A 69 -8.01 -3.00 -3.40
N TRP A 70 -7.89 -1.68 -3.36
CA TRP A 70 -8.00 -0.82 -4.54
C TRP A 70 -6.62 -0.44 -5.05
N ILE A 71 -6.44 -0.38 -6.37
CA ILE A 71 -5.25 0.20 -7.01
C ILE A 71 -5.64 1.30 -7.98
N MET A 72 -4.89 2.39 -8.00
CA MET A 72 -5.06 3.49 -8.94
C MET A 72 -4.23 3.20 -10.18
N LYS A 73 -4.86 2.76 -11.27
CA LYS A 73 -4.17 2.37 -12.51
C LYS A 73 -3.52 3.55 -13.21
N GLU A 74 -4.16 4.71 -13.15
CA GLU A 74 -3.67 5.97 -13.71
C GLU A 74 -3.61 7.01 -12.59
N TYR A 75 -2.41 7.50 -12.34
CA TYR A 75 -2.17 8.34 -11.18
C TYR A 75 -2.96 9.65 -11.23
N GLY A 76 -3.69 9.97 -10.16
CA GLY A 76 -4.56 11.13 -10.04
C GLY A 76 -5.94 10.98 -10.68
N VAL A 77 -6.24 9.88 -11.38
CA VAL A 77 -7.52 9.69 -12.07
C VAL A 77 -8.46 8.81 -11.24
N ARG A 78 -9.60 9.37 -10.85
CA ARG A 78 -10.60 8.70 -9.98
C ARG A 78 -11.16 7.44 -10.64
N GLU A 79 -11.45 7.50 -11.93
CA GLU A 79 -12.09 6.44 -12.70
C GLU A 79 -11.13 5.26 -12.92
N SER A 80 -9.83 5.44 -12.68
CA SER A 80 -8.80 4.41 -12.82
C SER A 80 -8.70 3.46 -11.62
N TRP A 81 -9.37 3.79 -10.52
CA TRP A 81 -9.40 2.94 -9.34
C TRP A 81 -10.04 1.59 -9.67
N THR A 82 -9.28 0.53 -9.52
CA THR A 82 -9.73 -0.85 -9.78
C THR A 82 -9.59 -1.67 -8.51
N LYS A 83 -10.63 -2.42 -8.17
CA LYS A 83 -10.58 -3.37 -7.06
C LYS A 83 -9.85 -4.65 -7.51
N VAL A 84 -8.88 -5.09 -6.72
CA VAL A 84 -8.11 -6.31 -6.93
C VAL A 84 -8.40 -7.25 -5.77
N ARG A 85 -8.63 -8.53 -6.08
CA ARG A 85 -8.78 -9.60 -5.10
C ARG A 85 -7.57 -10.52 -5.17
N ILE A 86 -7.07 -10.93 -4.01
CA ILE A 86 -6.02 -11.94 -3.87
C ILE A 86 -6.55 -13.10 -3.02
N SER A 87 -5.96 -14.29 -3.14
CA SER A 87 -6.36 -15.44 -2.32
C SER A 87 -5.74 -15.43 -0.93
N ILE A 88 -4.86 -14.47 -0.64
CA ILE A 88 -4.21 -14.32 0.68
C ILE A 88 -5.08 -13.44 1.58
N PRO A 89 -5.65 -13.97 2.68
CA PRO A 89 -6.25 -13.14 3.70
C PRO A 89 -5.17 -12.34 4.45
N TYR A 90 -5.43 -11.07 4.71
CA TYR A 90 -4.51 -10.17 5.38
C TYR A 90 -5.23 -9.24 6.35
N SER A 91 -4.59 -8.90 7.47
CA SER A 91 -5.07 -7.84 8.37
C SER A 91 -4.44 -6.48 8.03
N VAL A 92 -3.17 -6.48 7.65
CA VAL A 92 -2.42 -5.30 7.20
C VAL A 92 -1.55 -5.72 6.02
N LEU A 93 -1.88 -5.25 4.82
CA LEU A 93 -1.09 -5.52 3.62
C LEU A 93 -0.06 -4.40 3.42
N GLN A 94 1.23 -4.74 3.50
CA GLN A 94 2.30 -3.89 3.01
C GLN A 94 3.02 -4.59 1.86
N HIS A 95 3.06 -3.98 0.68
CA HIS A 95 3.87 -4.49 -0.42
C HIS A 95 5.34 -4.13 -0.17
N SER A 96 6.24 -5.10 -0.23
CA SER A 96 7.67 -4.88 0.05
C SER A 96 8.41 -3.96 -0.93
N GLY A 97 7.72 -3.40 -1.93
CA GLY A 97 8.35 -2.82 -3.12
C GLY A 97 9.12 -3.83 -4.00
N PHE A 98 9.14 -5.13 -3.68
CA PHE A 98 9.79 -6.15 -4.48
C PHE A 98 8.78 -7.04 -5.23
N TRP A 99 8.89 -7.06 -6.56
CA TRP A 99 8.11 -7.95 -7.41
C TRP A 99 8.88 -8.39 -8.65
N LYS A 100 8.52 -9.56 -9.17
CA LYS A 100 8.95 -10.10 -10.46
C LYS A 100 7.70 -10.48 -11.26
N LYS A 101 7.85 -10.74 -12.57
CA LYS A 101 6.74 -11.20 -13.43
C LYS A 101 5.99 -12.41 -12.85
N SER A 102 6.69 -13.30 -12.16
CA SER A 102 6.12 -14.54 -11.60
C SER A 102 5.57 -14.40 -10.19
N HIS A 103 6.07 -13.45 -9.39
CA HIS A 103 5.74 -13.38 -7.97
C HIS A 103 5.92 -11.99 -7.37
N ASP A 104 5.13 -11.67 -6.36
CA ASP A 104 5.25 -10.51 -5.48
C ASP A 104 5.75 -10.97 -4.10
N LEU A 105 6.56 -10.14 -3.45
CA LEU A 105 6.91 -10.34 -2.04
C LEU A 105 6.08 -9.38 -1.20
N LEU A 106 5.25 -9.94 -0.32
CA LEU A 106 4.37 -9.20 0.57
C LEU A 106 4.83 -9.32 2.01
N VAL A 107 4.57 -8.27 2.78
CA VAL A 107 4.81 -8.20 4.22
C VAL A 107 3.45 -8.17 4.92
N PHE A 108 3.21 -9.13 5.81
CA PHE A 108 2.03 -9.21 6.65
C PHE A 108 2.46 -9.22 8.10
N ARG A 109 2.47 -8.05 8.74
CA ARG A 109 2.91 -7.86 10.13
C ARG A 109 4.33 -8.44 10.36
N ASP A 110 4.39 -9.67 10.84
CA ASP A 110 5.58 -10.46 11.18
C ASP A 110 6.04 -11.42 10.06
N ARG A 111 5.29 -11.54 8.96
CA ARG A 111 5.50 -12.60 7.95
C ARG A 111 5.87 -12.04 6.59
N LEU A 112 6.85 -12.68 5.97
CA LEU A 112 7.14 -12.55 4.55
C LEU A 112 6.37 -13.60 3.77
N VAL A 113 5.64 -13.17 2.75
CA VAL A 113 4.84 -14.05 1.90
C VAL A 113 5.22 -13.84 0.45
N LEU A 114 5.64 -14.92 -0.19
CA LEU A 114 5.83 -14.93 -1.64
C LEU A 114 4.52 -15.36 -2.29
N CYS A 115 3.93 -14.46 -3.07
CA CYS A 115 2.69 -14.71 -3.80
C CYS A 115 2.96 -14.76 -5.30
N ASN A 116 2.28 -15.61 -6.05
CA ASN A 116 2.32 -15.49 -7.50
C ASN A 116 1.60 -14.21 -7.96
N SER A 117 1.91 -13.74 -9.16
CA SER A 117 1.50 -12.42 -9.63
C SER A 117 -0.01 -12.23 -9.84
N ASN A 118 -0.81 -13.29 -9.78
CA ASN A 118 -2.28 -13.26 -9.81
C ASN A 118 -2.93 -13.38 -8.42
N GLY A 119 -2.15 -13.52 -7.34
CA GLY A 119 -2.69 -13.58 -5.99
C GLY A 119 -3.15 -14.97 -5.53
N GLU A 120 -3.14 -15.98 -6.39
CA GLU A 120 -3.82 -17.27 -6.15
C GLU A 120 -3.02 -18.26 -5.31
N ARG A 121 -1.69 -18.23 -5.42
CA ARG A 121 -0.78 -19.15 -4.74
C ARG A 121 0.20 -18.36 -3.91
N PHE A 122 0.40 -18.80 -2.69
CA PHE A 122 1.32 -18.15 -1.77
C PHE A 122 2.06 -19.16 -0.90
N ARG A 123 3.23 -18.76 -0.42
CA ARG A 123 3.97 -19.48 0.61
C ARG A 123 4.56 -18.50 1.60
N ASN A 124 4.54 -18.88 2.88
CA ASN A 124 5.26 -18.17 3.92
C ASN A 124 6.76 -18.43 3.75
N LEU A 125 7.57 -17.38 3.81
CA LEU A 125 9.02 -17.49 3.86
C LEU A 125 9.45 -17.52 5.31
N SER A 126 10.14 -18.59 5.71
CA SER A 126 10.81 -18.66 7.01
C SER A 126 12.24 -18.12 6.86
N ILE A 127 12.64 -17.22 7.75
CA ILE A 127 14.03 -16.79 7.88
C ILE A 127 14.68 -17.72 8.88
N THR A 128 15.62 -18.56 8.41
CA THR A 128 16.31 -19.52 9.27
C THR A 128 17.10 -18.78 10.36
N GLY A 129 16.95 -19.20 11.63
CA GLY A 129 17.66 -18.61 12.76
C GLY A 129 16.92 -17.47 13.48
N LEU A 130 15.74 -17.05 13.00
CA LEU A 130 14.88 -16.10 13.68
C LEU A 130 13.53 -16.75 14.01
N PRO A 131 13.25 -17.06 15.30
CA PRO A 131 12.00 -17.71 15.68
C PRO A 131 10.79 -16.77 15.57
N GLU A 132 11.00 -15.45 15.64
CA GLU A 132 9.94 -14.44 15.57
C GLU A 132 10.48 -13.14 14.94
N VAL A 133 9.69 -12.51 14.07
CA VAL A 133 10.03 -11.25 13.38
C VAL A 133 8.97 -10.22 13.77
N ASN A 134 9.32 -9.22 14.58
CA ASN A 134 8.31 -8.29 15.11
C ASN A 134 7.91 -7.19 14.12
N GLU A 135 8.85 -6.74 13.30
CA GLU A 135 8.66 -5.63 12.37
C GLU A 135 9.53 -5.83 11.13
N VAL A 136 8.97 -5.49 9.97
CA VAL A 136 9.66 -5.57 8.69
C VAL A 136 9.63 -4.19 8.06
N GLY A 137 10.80 -3.56 7.96
CA GLY A 137 10.99 -2.33 7.21
C GLY A 137 11.33 -2.60 5.75
N ILE A 138 10.89 -1.72 4.86
CA ILE A 138 11.28 -1.74 3.44
C ILE A 138 12.33 -0.67 3.23
N TYR A 139 13.53 -1.08 2.82
CA TYR A 139 14.58 -0.16 2.39
C TYR A 139 14.60 -0.09 0.87
N LEU A 140 14.42 1.11 0.33
CA LEU A 140 14.62 1.39 -1.09
C LEU A 140 15.89 2.23 -1.25
N GLU A 141 16.90 1.65 -1.89
CA GLU A 141 18.17 2.33 -2.14
C GLU A 141 17.98 3.43 -3.20
N SER A 142 18.48 4.63 -2.91
CA SER A 142 18.56 5.72 -3.87
C SER A 142 19.94 5.69 -4.53
N LEU A 143 20.01 5.69 -5.86
CA LEU A 143 21.27 5.78 -6.61
C LEU A 143 21.93 7.18 -6.52
N VAL A 144 21.37 8.10 -5.73
CA VAL A 144 21.97 9.43 -5.52
C VAL A 144 23.04 9.30 -4.45
N SER A 145 24.31 9.43 -4.85
CA SER A 145 25.44 9.47 -3.91
C SER A 145 25.33 10.71 -3.01
N PRO A 146 25.54 10.60 -1.69
CA PRO A 146 25.62 11.75 -0.80
C PRO A 146 27.00 12.40 -0.97
N ASN A 147 27.25 12.99 -2.14
CA ASN A 147 28.45 13.78 -2.39
C ASN A 147 28.02 15.18 -2.78
N ASN A 148 28.12 16.09 -1.80
CA ASN A 148 28.48 17.49 -1.98
C ASN A 148 29.46 17.86 -0.88
#